data_AF-A0A1V9ETC1-F1
#
_entry.id   AF-A0A1V9ETC1-F1
#
_cell.length_a   1.000
_cell.length_b   1.000
_cell.length_c   1.000
_cell.angle_alpha   90.00
_cell.angle_beta   90.00
_cell.angle_gamma   90.00
#
_symmetry.space_group_name_H-M   'P 1'
#
loop_
_entity.id
_entity.type
_entity.pdbx_description
1 polymer ?
#
loop_
_entity_poly.entity_id
_entity_poly.type
_entity_poly.pdbx_seq_one_letter_code
_entity_poly.pdbx_strand_id
1 'polypeptide(L)'
;MIRSRLTLITIVISFLVIRCSNTQKPVNGEAKFTPEDEEVFTQVQQQTFQYFWEGAEPNSGMARERIHVDNVYPEKDQSVVTTGGSGFGVMALLVGIHRGFITRDQGREQLDRIVHFLQTADRFHGAWPHWFYGETGKVKPFGRKDNGGDLVETSFLLQGLLCARQFFKNGDSAEQVLSKRIDTLWQEVEFDWYRHGENVLYWHWSPTYNWEMNFPVHGYNECMIMYILAAASPTHGVPPEVYHEGWAQNGQIVSHCPIMGYSLQLYHQGDSPYGGPLFWAHYSWLGLDPHGLKDRYADYWEENKNQTLINYAWCVKNPKYFNGYGPDSWGLTASYSIHGYDAHAPGKNTDLGVISPTAALSSFPYTPQQSMQAMRHWYNDEKDKLWGPYGFYDAFSQTANWYPQRYLAIDQGPIVVMMENYRSGLLWKLFMSCPEIKTGLKKLGFTSPHFK
;
A
#
# COMPACT_ATOMS: atom_id res chain seq x y z
N MET A 1 69.34 23.78 59.76
CA MET A 1 69.87 23.27 58.48
C MET A 1 69.07 22.02 58.18
N ILE A 2 68.20 21.88 57.20
CA ILE A 2 68.09 22.40 55.82
C ILE A 2 66.59 22.61 55.54
N ARG A 3 66.22 23.75 54.94
CA ARG A 3 64.86 24.01 54.45
C ARG A 3 64.73 23.43 53.04
N SER A 4 63.81 22.48 52.84
CA SER A 4 63.34 22.03 51.53
C SER A 4 61.98 22.66 51.26
N ARG A 5 61.90 23.53 50.25
CA ARG A 5 60.65 24.13 49.74
C ARG A 5 60.12 23.20 48.65
N LEU A 6 58.96 22.57 48.87
CA LEU A 6 58.19 21.93 47.81
C LEU A 6 57.16 22.92 47.30
N THR A 7 57.33 23.36 46.05
CA THR A 7 56.41 24.23 45.32
C THR A 7 55.29 23.35 44.75
N LEU A 8 54.07 23.53 45.23
CA LEU A 8 52.88 22.84 44.73
C LEU A 8 52.39 23.56 43.46
N ILE A 9 52.59 22.96 42.29
CA ILE A 9 52.06 23.44 41.01
C ILE A 9 50.61 22.94 40.89
N THR A 10 49.65 23.87 40.97
CA THR A 10 48.24 23.59 40.69
C THR A 10 48.03 23.56 39.17
N ILE A 11 47.87 22.37 38.60
CA ILE A 11 47.46 22.18 37.21
C ILE A 11 45.93 22.35 37.15
N VAL A 12 45.46 23.45 36.56
CA VAL A 12 44.06 23.65 36.19
C VAL A 12 43.82 22.90 34.88
N ILE A 13 43.20 21.72 34.96
CA ILE A 13 42.74 20.98 33.79
C ILE A 13 41.34 21.50 33.43
N SER A 14 41.27 22.38 32.42
CA SER A 14 40.02 22.75 31.78
C SER A 14 39.48 21.57 30.98
N PHE A 15 38.48 20.86 31.53
CA PHE A 15 37.67 19.93 30.75
C PHE A 15 36.79 20.71 29.77
N LEU A 16 37.23 20.80 28.52
CA LEU A 16 36.37 21.21 27.41
C LEU A 16 35.36 20.07 27.17
N VAL A 17 34.12 20.28 27.62
CA VAL A 17 33.01 19.38 27.31
C VAL A 17 32.66 19.55 25.84
N ILE A 18 33.21 18.71 24.97
CA ILE A 18 32.72 18.57 23.60
C ILE A 18 31.41 17.79 23.68
N ARG A 19 30.30 18.52 23.85
CA ARG A 19 28.96 18.00 23.53
C ARG A 19 28.93 17.79 22.01
N CYS A 20 29.07 16.54 21.58
CA CYS A 20 28.60 16.14 20.25
C CYS A 20 27.07 16.19 20.25
N SER A 21 26.52 17.39 20.02
CA SER A 21 25.15 17.53 19.56
C SER A 21 25.10 17.06 18.11
N ASN A 22 24.82 15.77 17.91
CA ASN A 22 24.46 15.25 16.60
C ASN A 22 23.01 15.68 16.28
N THR A 23 22.80 16.98 16.12
CA THR A 23 21.58 17.51 15.51
C THR A 23 21.69 17.21 14.03
N GLN A 24 21.16 16.06 13.59
CA GLN A 24 20.77 15.87 12.21
C GLN A 24 19.83 17.02 11.86
N LYS A 25 20.29 17.92 10.99
CA LYS A 25 19.42 18.93 10.39
C LYS A 25 18.31 18.18 9.65
N PRO A 26 17.04 18.60 9.77
CA PRO A 26 15.98 18.03 8.97
C PRO A 26 16.34 18.28 7.50
N VAL A 27 16.49 17.21 6.73
CA VAL A 27 16.67 17.27 5.28
C VAL A 27 15.30 17.59 4.68
N ASN A 28 14.87 18.85 4.80
CA ASN A 28 13.76 19.43 4.04
C ASN A 28 14.31 20.04 2.74
N GLY A 29 15.03 19.24 1.96
CA GLY A 29 15.28 19.52 0.56
C GLY A 29 14.43 18.56 -0.26
N GLU A 30 13.57 19.07 -1.14
CA GLU A 30 12.98 18.24 -2.20
C GLU A 30 14.11 17.42 -2.84
N ALA A 31 13.91 16.10 -2.93
CA ALA A 31 14.91 15.24 -3.55
C ALA A 31 15.11 15.70 -5.00
N LYS A 32 16.31 16.17 -5.33
CA LYS A 32 16.66 16.53 -6.70
C LYS A 32 17.17 15.29 -7.42
N PHE A 33 16.30 14.70 -8.22
CA PHE A 33 16.65 13.60 -9.11
C PHE A 33 17.36 14.12 -10.36
N THR A 34 18.32 13.34 -10.85
CA THR A 34 19.02 13.66 -12.10
C THR A 34 18.11 13.42 -13.31
N PRO A 35 18.43 13.93 -14.51
CA PRO A 35 17.69 13.57 -15.72
C PRO A 35 17.65 12.05 -15.98
N GLU A 36 18.72 11.33 -15.65
CA GLU A 36 18.79 9.87 -15.75
C GLU A 36 17.86 9.19 -14.74
N ASP A 37 17.78 9.69 -13.51
CA ASP A 37 16.83 9.19 -12.52
C ASP A 37 15.38 9.37 -12.97
N GLU A 38 15.04 10.51 -13.58
CA GLU A 38 13.70 10.74 -14.13
C GLU A 38 13.36 9.83 -15.31
N GLU A 39 14.36 9.48 -16.12
CA GLU A 39 14.20 8.50 -17.20
C GLU A 39 13.93 7.11 -16.65
N VAL A 40 14.77 6.63 -15.71
CA VAL A 40 14.58 5.33 -15.04
C VAL A 40 13.24 5.29 -14.32
N PHE A 41 12.86 6.35 -13.60
CA PHE A 41 11.58 6.44 -12.90
C PHE A 41 10.41 6.31 -13.88
N THR A 42 10.45 7.01 -15.02
CA THR A 42 9.40 6.94 -16.03
C THR A 42 9.34 5.55 -16.68
N GLN A 43 10.48 4.94 -16.98
CA GLN A 43 10.55 3.58 -17.54
C GLN A 43 10.00 2.54 -16.54
N VAL A 44 10.34 2.68 -15.26
CA VAL A 44 9.79 1.83 -14.18
C VAL A 44 8.28 1.96 -14.12
N GLN A 45 7.77 3.19 -14.06
CA GLN A 45 6.34 3.45 -14.01
C GLN A 45 5.60 2.89 -15.23
N GLN A 46 6.13 3.11 -16.43
CA GLN A 46 5.50 2.69 -17.69
C GLN A 46 5.50 1.17 -17.86
N GLN A 47 6.60 0.48 -17.51
CA GLN A 47 6.65 -0.98 -17.65
C GLN A 47 5.79 -1.67 -16.59
N THR A 48 5.80 -1.18 -15.34
CA THR A 48 4.93 -1.74 -14.29
C THR A 48 3.45 -1.50 -14.61
N PHE A 49 3.10 -0.37 -15.22
CA PHE A 49 1.76 -0.11 -15.75
C PHE A 49 1.28 -1.21 -16.71
N GLN A 50 2.18 -1.81 -17.52
CA GLN A 50 1.79 -2.86 -18.47
C GLN A 50 1.22 -4.11 -17.80
N TYR A 51 1.48 -4.36 -16.52
CA TYR A 51 0.81 -5.43 -15.76
C TYR A 51 -0.72 -5.31 -15.86
N PHE A 52 -1.24 -4.07 -15.79
CA PHE A 52 -2.67 -3.76 -15.76
C PHE A 52 -3.26 -3.43 -17.13
N TRP A 53 -2.42 -3.37 -18.16
CA TRP A 53 -2.81 -3.08 -19.53
C TRP A 53 -2.66 -4.33 -20.41
N GLU A 54 -1.42 -4.67 -20.78
CA GLU A 54 -1.11 -5.89 -21.55
C GLU A 54 -1.30 -7.16 -20.72
N GLY A 55 -1.00 -7.11 -19.42
CA GLY A 55 -1.11 -8.25 -18.50
C GLY A 55 -2.53 -8.55 -17.99
N ALA A 56 -3.49 -7.65 -18.25
CA ALA A 56 -4.88 -7.78 -17.79
C ALA A 56 -5.54 -9.07 -18.32
N GLU A 57 -6.50 -9.60 -17.57
CA GLU A 57 -7.27 -10.75 -18.04
C GLU A 57 -8.20 -10.29 -19.19
N PRO A 58 -8.17 -10.96 -20.37
CA PRO A 58 -8.76 -10.44 -21.60
C PRO A 58 -10.28 -10.39 -21.61
N ASN A 59 -11.01 -11.17 -20.81
CA ASN A 59 -12.47 -11.10 -20.77
C ASN A 59 -12.94 -9.93 -19.90
N SER A 60 -12.48 -9.88 -18.65
CA SER A 60 -12.90 -8.93 -17.63
C SER A 60 -12.19 -7.57 -17.72
N GLY A 61 -10.99 -7.54 -18.28
CA GLY A 61 -10.08 -6.39 -18.19
C GLY A 61 -9.51 -6.15 -16.79
N MET A 62 -9.83 -7.02 -15.83
CA MET A 62 -9.38 -6.93 -14.44
C MET A 62 -7.92 -7.37 -14.30
N ALA A 63 -7.29 -7.01 -13.18
CA ALA A 63 -5.95 -7.44 -12.86
C ALA A 63 -5.94 -8.93 -12.49
N ARG A 64 -5.10 -9.72 -13.16
CA ARG A 64 -4.80 -11.09 -12.72
C ARG A 64 -4.25 -11.06 -11.31
N GLU A 65 -4.53 -12.08 -10.51
CA GLU A 65 -3.88 -12.24 -9.20
C GLU A 65 -2.35 -12.32 -9.35
N ARG A 66 -1.91 -13.13 -10.32
CA ARG A 66 -0.50 -13.42 -10.56
C ARG A 66 -0.21 -13.58 -12.05
N ILE A 67 1.01 -13.21 -12.43
CA ILE A 67 1.55 -13.52 -13.75
C ILE A 67 2.91 -14.20 -13.57
N HIS A 68 3.05 -15.42 -14.06
CA HIS A 68 4.31 -16.14 -14.14
C HIS A 68 4.80 -16.16 -15.60
N VAL A 69 6.02 -15.65 -15.84
CA VAL A 69 6.58 -15.52 -17.20
C VAL A 69 6.85 -16.89 -17.83
N ASP A 70 7.19 -17.89 -17.01
CA ASP A 70 7.38 -19.29 -17.44
C ASP A 70 6.07 -20.01 -17.79
N ASN A 71 4.92 -19.36 -17.58
CA ASN A 71 3.58 -19.89 -17.76
C ASN A 71 3.27 -21.15 -16.90
N VAL A 72 4.00 -21.36 -15.81
CA VAL A 72 3.79 -22.48 -14.88
C VAL A 72 2.93 -22.04 -13.71
N TYR A 73 1.64 -22.39 -13.72
CA TYR A 73 0.68 -22.07 -12.66
C TYR A 73 0.28 -23.35 -11.91
N PRO A 74 0.85 -23.64 -10.72
CA PRO A 74 0.55 -24.86 -9.98
C PRO A 74 -0.94 -25.04 -9.69
N GLU A 75 -1.64 -23.94 -9.39
CA GLU A 75 -3.07 -23.91 -9.05
C GLU A 75 -3.98 -23.73 -10.27
N LYS A 76 -3.42 -23.72 -11.50
CA LYS A 76 -4.14 -23.49 -12.77
C LYS A 76 -5.05 -22.25 -12.73
N ASP A 77 -4.51 -21.17 -12.17
CA ASP A 77 -5.22 -19.96 -11.78
C ASP A 77 -4.85 -18.73 -12.61
N GLN A 78 -4.30 -18.91 -13.81
CA GLN A 78 -3.85 -17.81 -14.69
C GLN A 78 -4.96 -16.82 -15.08
N SER A 79 -6.21 -17.24 -15.16
CA SER A 79 -7.37 -16.37 -15.45
C SER A 79 -8.09 -15.88 -14.20
N VAL A 80 -7.55 -16.16 -13.02
CA VAL A 80 -8.09 -15.65 -11.76
C VAL A 80 -7.70 -14.19 -11.61
N VAL A 81 -8.69 -13.36 -11.31
CA VAL A 81 -8.53 -11.93 -11.11
C VAL A 81 -8.82 -11.58 -9.66
N THR A 82 -8.12 -10.57 -9.15
CA THR A 82 -8.21 -10.12 -7.76
C THR A 82 -8.96 -8.80 -7.66
N THR A 83 -9.83 -8.68 -6.64
CA THR A 83 -10.66 -7.51 -6.44
C THR A 83 -9.83 -6.29 -6.03
N GLY A 84 -9.06 -6.36 -4.93
CA GLY A 84 -8.30 -5.19 -4.48
C GLY A 84 -7.12 -4.85 -5.38
N GLY A 85 -6.42 -5.87 -5.91
CA GLY A 85 -5.39 -5.65 -6.93
C GLY A 85 -5.93 -4.99 -8.21
N SER A 86 -7.19 -5.27 -8.59
CA SER A 86 -7.86 -4.54 -9.68
C SER A 86 -8.25 -3.12 -9.28
N GLY A 87 -8.50 -2.83 -8.01
CA GLY A 87 -8.60 -1.47 -7.50
C GLY A 87 -7.35 -0.65 -7.75
N PHE A 88 -6.19 -1.24 -7.49
CA PHE A 88 -4.90 -0.62 -7.80
C PHE A 88 -4.70 -0.48 -9.32
N GLY A 89 -5.11 -1.49 -10.09
CA GLY A 89 -5.11 -1.46 -11.55
C GLY A 89 -5.96 -0.34 -12.14
N VAL A 90 -7.16 -0.10 -11.60
CA VAL A 90 -8.01 1.03 -12.01
C VAL A 90 -7.26 2.36 -11.80
N MET A 91 -6.60 2.54 -10.67
CA MET A 91 -5.77 3.74 -10.44
C MET A 91 -4.60 3.81 -11.44
N ALA A 92 -3.92 2.70 -11.71
CA ALA A 92 -2.83 2.62 -12.69
C ALA A 92 -3.30 2.99 -14.11
N LEU A 93 -4.53 2.64 -14.51
CA LEU A 93 -5.12 3.08 -15.78
C LEU A 93 -5.26 4.61 -15.85
N LEU A 94 -5.64 5.27 -14.75
CA LEU A 94 -5.69 6.74 -14.71
C LEU A 94 -4.28 7.35 -14.82
N VAL A 95 -3.27 6.73 -14.19
CA VAL A 95 -1.86 7.12 -14.38
C VAL A 95 -1.46 6.97 -15.85
N GLY A 96 -1.81 5.87 -16.50
CA GLY A 96 -1.53 5.61 -17.92
C GLY A 96 -2.12 6.68 -18.84
N ILE A 97 -3.37 7.11 -18.58
CA ILE A 97 -3.98 8.24 -19.31
C ILE A 97 -3.24 9.54 -19.01
N HIS A 98 -2.97 9.83 -17.74
CA HIS A 98 -2.34 11.09 -17.31
C HIS A 98 -0.93 11.26 -17.87
N ARG A 99 -0.18 10.15 -18.01
CA ARG A 99 1.18 10.11 -18.54
C ARG A 99 1.25 9.86 -20.05
N GLY A 100 0.12 9.60 -20.70
CA GLY A 100 0.07 9.32 -22.14
C GLY A 100 0.65 7.96 -22.52
N PHE A 101 0.70 6.99 -21.60
CA PHE A 101 1.04 5.59 -21.92
C PHE A 101 -0.06 4.94 -22.76
N ILE A 102 -1.31 5.38 -22.55
CA ILE A 102 -2.49 5.04 -23.34
C ILE A 102 -3.29 6.31 -23.60
N THR A 103 -4.13 6.30 -24.63
CA THR A 103 -5.06 7.41 -24.88
C THR A 103 -6.18 7.42 -23.85
N ARG A 104 -6.83 8.57 -23.69
CA ARG A 104 -8.00 8.71 -22.82
C ARG A 104 -9.14 7.76 -23.22
N ASP A 105 -9.38 7.60 -24.52
CA ASP A 105 -10.40 6.69 -25.05
C ASP A 105 -10.08 5.23 -24.74
N GLN A 106 -8.82 4.80 -24.95
CA GLN A 106 -8.36 3.45 -24.59
C GLN A 106 -8.56 3.17 -23.11
N GLY A 107 -8.20 4.12 -22.24
CA GLY A 107 -8.39 3.99 -20.81
C GLY A 107 -9.87 3.95 -20.40
N ARG A 108 -10.71 4.79 -21.01
CA ARG A 108 -12.17 4.77 -20.78
C ARG A 108 -12.76 3.43 -21.19
N GLU A 109 -12.44 2.90 -22.37
CA GLU A 109 -12.96 1.62 -22.86
C GLU A 109 -12.57 0.44 -21.96
N GLN A 110 -11.32 0.43 -21.48
CA GLN A 110 -10.87 -0.57 -20.51
C GLN A 110 -11.65 -0.50 -19.19
N LEU A 111 -11.87 0.71 -18.67
CA LEU A 111 -12.64 0.92 -17.45
C LEU A 111 -14.12 0.59 -17.64
N ASP A 112 -14.70 0.87 -18.81
CA ASP A 112 -16.06 0.48 -19.17
C ASP A 112 -16.24 -1.05 -19.12
N ARG A 113 -15.24 -1.80 -19.63
CA ARG A 113 -15.18 -3.26 -19.58
C ARG A 113 -15.08 -3.76 -18.13
N ILE A 114 -14.18 -3.20 -17.34
CA ILE A 114 -14.01 -3.53 -15.91
C ILE A 114 -15.32 -3.29 -15.14
N VAL A 115 -15.93 -2.11 -15.29
CA VAL A 115 -17.19 -1.77 -14.61
C VAL A 115 -18.33 -2.67 -15.08
N HIS A 116 -18.37 -3.04 -16.36
CA HIS A 116 -19.37 -3.98 -16.86
C HIS A 116 -19.22 -5.38 -16.24
N PHE A 117 -17.98 -5.87 -16.13
CA PHE A 117 -17.68 -7.12 -15.45
C PHE A 117 -18.14 -7.07 -13.98
N LEU A 118 -17.78 -6.01 -13.25
CA LEU A 118 -18.14 -5.86 -11.83
C LEU A 118 -19.65 -5.76 -11.58
N GLN A 119 -20.42 -5.23 -12.54
CA GLN A 119 -21.89 -5.18 -12.48
C GLN A 119 -22.55 -6.56 -12.64
N THR A 120 -21.87 -7.51 -13.28
CA THR A 120 -22.42 -8.84 -13.59
C THR A 120 -21.77 -9.98 -12.79
N ALA A 121 -20.62 -9.72 -12.18
CA ALA A 121 -19.92 -10.64 -11.30
C ALA A 121 -20.67 -10.89 -9.99
N ASP A 122 -20.34 -12.00 -9.31
CA ASP A 122 -20.91 -12.34 -8.01
C ASP A 122 -20.63 -11.23 -6.98
N ARG A 123 -21.68 -10.86 -6.23
CA ARG A 123 -21.64 -9.91 -5.12
C ARG A 123 -22.43 -10.45 -3.94
N PHE A 124 -22.02 -10.05 -2.75
CA PHE A 124 -22.52 -10.55 -1.48
C PHE A 124 -22.76 -9.34 -0.56
N HIS A 125 -24.03 -8.91 -0.45
CA HIS A 125 -24.37 -7.63 0.20
C HIS A 125 -23.60 -6.46 -0.42
N GLY A 126 -23.57 -6.43 -1.75
CA GLY A 126 -22.85 -5.44 -2.56
C GLY A 126 -21.33 -5.59 -2.61
N ALA A 127 -20.70 -6.26 -1.64
CA ALA A 127 -19.27 -6.52 -1.66
C ALA A 127 -18.88 -7.63 -2.64
N TRP A 128 -17.70 -7.53 -3.23
CA TRP A 128 -17.13 -8.53 -4.11
C TRP A 128 -16.28 -9.53 -3.32
N PRO A 129 -16.10 -10.77 -3.82
CA PRO A 129 -15.15 -11.73 -3.25
C PRO A 129 -13.70 -11.28 -3.43
N HIS A 130 -12.79 -11.93 -2.71
CA HIS A 130 -11.35 -11.73 -2.90
C HIS A 130 -10.91 -12.04 -4.35
N TRP A 131 -11.36 -13.20 -4.88
CA TRP A 131 -11.04 -13.67 -6.23
C TRP A 131 -12.27 -14.01 -7.08
N PHE A 132 -12.13 -13.75 -8.38
CA PHE A 132 -13.03 -14.25 -9.42
C PHE A 132 -12.30 -15.14 -10.42
N TYR A 133 -13.07 -15.97 -11.11
CA TYR A 133 -12.71 -16.38 -12.47
C TYR A 133 -13.00 -15.22 -13.44
N GLY A 134 -11.97 -14.62 -14.03
CA GLY A 134 -12.12 -13.46 -14.93
C GLY A 134 -12.98 -13.74 -16.16
N GLU A 135 -13.04 -14.99 -16.61
CA GLU A 135 -13.87 -15.45 -17.73
C GLU A 135 -15.37 -15.45 -17.44
N THR A 136 -15.78 -15.57 -16.17
CA THR A 136 -17.19 -15.84 -15.82
C THR A 136 -17.78 -14.89 -14.78
N GLY A 137 -16.95 -14.15 -14.05
CA GLY A 137 -17.39 -13.33 -12.93
C GLY A 137 -17.84 -14.14 -11.70
N LYS A 138 -17.60 -15.45 -11.68
CA LYS A 138 -17.93 -16.31 -10.54
C LYS A 138 -16.84 -16.30 -9.48
N VAL A 139 -17.26 -16.34 -8.22
CA VAL A 139 -16.33 -16.39 -7.08
C VAL A 139 -15.42 -17.62 -7.21
N LYS A 140 -14.11 -17.40 -7.06
CA LYS A 140 -13.16 -18.46 -6.75
C LYS A 140 -12.86 -18.37 -5.25
N PRO A 141 -13.25 -19.37 -4.44
CA PRO A 141 -13.01 -19.32 -3.00
C PRO A 141 -11.52 -19.17 -2.63
N PHE A 142 -11.21 -18.30 -1.67
CA PHE A 142 -9.87 -18.13 -1.10
C PHE A 142 -9.71 -19.03 0.14
N GLY A 143 -9.58 -20.33 -0.13
CA GLY A 143 -9.70 -21.37 0.89
C GLY A 143 -11.15 -21.84 1.05
N ARG A 144 -11.43 -22.61 2.11
CA ARG A 144 -12.69 -23.37 2.19
C ARG A 144 -13.91 -22.50 2.52
N LYS A 145 -13.76 -21.55 3.45
CA LYS A 145 -14.88 -20.78 4.02
C LYS A 145 -15.03 -19.38 3.43
N ASP A 146 -13.97 -18.87 2.82
CA ASP A 146 -13.98 -17.57 2.15
C ASP A 146 -14.45 -17.74 0.70
N ASN A 147 -15.77 -17.85 0.54
CA ASN A 147 -16.46 -18.00 -0.74
C ASN A 147 -17.59 -16.98 -0.92
N GLY A 148 -17.50 -15.86 -0.20
CA GLY A 148 -18.49 -14.80 -0.20
C GLY A 148 -17.84 -13.43 -0.40
N GLY A 149 -18.35 -12.41 0.26
CA GLY A 149 -17.80 -11.05 0.14
C GLY A 149 -16.59 -10.85 1.02
N ASP A 150 -15.59 -10.17 0.45
CA ASP A 150 -14.41 -9.66 1.13
C ASP A 150 -14.50 -8.13 1.14
N LEU A 151 -14.74 -7.56 2.32
CA LEU A 151 -14.96 -6.13 2.46
C LEU A 151 -13.66 -5.31 2.37
N VAL A 152 -12.51 -5.90 2.69
CA VAL A 152 -11.21 -5.22 2.60
C VAL A 152 -10.82 -5.07 1.14
N GLU A 153 -10.89 -6.15 0.37
CA GLU A 153 -10.60 -6.12 -1.07
C GLU A 153 -11.59 -5.23 -1.83
N THR A 154 -12.88 -5.31 -1.45
CA THR A 154 -13.91 -4.38 -1.94
C THR A 154 -13.53 -2.93 -1.65
N SER A 155 -12.99 -2.63 -0.48
CA SER A 155 -12.57 -1.29 -0.10
C SER A 155 -11.39 -0.79 -0.93
N PHE A 156 -10.42 -1.65 -1.24
CA PHE A 156 -9.33 -1.31 -2.17
C PHE A 156 -9.85 -1.05 -3.59
N LEU A 157 -10.79 -1.86 -4.07
CA LEU A 157 -11.45 -1.65 -5.36
C LEU A 157 -12.19 -0.30 -5.41
N LEU A 158 -13.01 -0.01 -4.40
CA LEU A 158 -13.77 1.23 -4.30
C LEU A 158 -12.86 2.45 -4.19
N GLN A 159 -11.72 2.34 -3.51
CA GLN A 159 -10.71 3.40 -3.47
C GLN A 159 -10.29 3.80 -4.90
N GLY A 160 -10.04 2.82 -5.77
CA GLY A 160 -9.67 3.05 -7.17
C GLY A 160 -10.83 3.53 -8.03
N LEU A 161 -12.01 2.91 -7.90
CA LEU A 161 -13.19 3.28 -8.66
C LEU A 161 -13.63 4.71 -8.36
N LEU A 162 -13.57 5.16 -7.11
CA LEU A 162 -13.88 6.55 -6.75
C LEU A 162 -12.89 7.54 -7.38
N CYS A 163 -11.60 7.21 -7.52
CA CYS A 163 -10.67 8.02 -8.31
C CYS A 163 -11.13 8.12 -9.76
N ALA A 164 -11.50 7.00 -10.40
CA ALA A 164 -11.96 6.98 -11.78
C ALA A 164 -13.25 7.79 -11.96
N ARG A 165 -14.20 7.66 -11.03
CA ARG A 165 -15.42 8.48 -10.99
C ARG A 165 -15.06 9.97 -11.04
N GLN A 166 -14.18 10.42 -10.15
CA GLN A 166 -13.79 11.84 -10.10
C GLN A 166 -13.02 12.31 -11.33
N PHE A 167 -12.27 11.42 -11.99
CA PHE A 167 -11.51 11.72 -13.20
C PHE A 167 -12.41 11.91 -14.43
N PHE A 168 -13.55 11.22 -14.47
CA PHE A 168 -14.47 11.21 -15.62
C PHE A 168 -15.79 11.99 -15.40
N LYS A 169 -16.12 12.38 -14.16
CA LYS A 169 -17.42 13.02 -13.84
C LYS A 169 -17.77 14.29 -14.64
N ASN A 170 -16.77 15.03 -15.11
CA ASN A 170 -16.92 16.26 -15.89
C ASN A 170 -16.51 16.08 -17.36
N GLY A 171 -16.36 14.82 -17.78
CA GLY A 171 -15.97 14.42 -19.12
C GLY A 171 -17.08 14.53 -20.14
N ASP A 172 -16.91 13.86 -21.28
CA ASP A 172 -17.97 13.73 -22.28
C ASP A 172 -19.15 12.86 -21.79
N SER A 173 -20.17 12.66 -22.66
CA SER A 173 -21.35 11.88 -22.29
C SER A 173 -21.04 10.41 -21.94
N ALA A 174 -20.07 9.77 -22.59
CA ALA A 174 -19.71 8.39 -22.31
C ALA A 174 -18.97 8.28 -20.96
N GLU A 175 -18.05 9.22 -20.70
CA GLU A 175 -17.32 9.33 -19.44
C GLU A 175 -18.24 9.61 -18.25
N GLN A 176 -19.24 10.48 -18.43
CA GLN A 176 -20.26 10.73 -17.41
C GLN A 176 -21.13 9.50 -17.13
N VAL A 177 -21.44 8.70 -18.16
CA VAL A 177 -22.18 7.43 -17.98
C VAL A 177 -21.34 6.43 -17.19
N LEU A 178 -20.06 6.27 -17.51
CA LEU A 178 -19.13 5.43 -16.74
C LEU A 178 -19.06 5.88 -15.27
N SER A 179 -18.88 7.19 -15.04
CA SER A 179 -18.87 7.77 -13.70
C SER A 179 -20.15 7.46 -12.92
N LYS A 180 -21.33 7.53 -13.54
CA LYS A 180 -22.61 7.21 -12.87
C LYS A 180 -22.73 5.72 -12.53
N ARG A 181 -22.27 4.82 -13.41
CA ARG A 181 -22.28 3.37 -13.15
C ARG A 181 -21.37 3.02 -11.97
N ILE A 182 -20.20 3.66 -11.88
CA ILE A 182 -19.31 3.52 -10.72
C ILE A 182 -20.00 4.02 -9.45
N ASP A 183 -20.68 5.16 -9.52
CA ASP A 183 -21.39 5.71 -8.37
C ASP A 183 -22.51 4.78 -7.87
N THR A 184 -23.22 4.11 -8.78
CA THR A 184 -24.19 3.06 -8.43
C THR A 184 -23.52 1.90 -7.70
N LEU A 185 -22.41 1.36 -8.24
CA LEU A 185 -21.68 0.26 -7.59
C LEU A 185 -21.20 0.64 -6.18
N TRP A 186 -20.68 1.86 -6.01
CA TRP A 186 -20.27 2.40 -4.70
C TRP A 186 -21.42 2.43 -3.69
N GLN A 187 -22.58 2.92 -4.11
CA GLN A 187 -23.76 3.05 -3.24
C GLN A 187 -24.42 1.71 -2.92
N GLU A 188 -24.16 0.66 -3.69
CA GLU A 188 -24.72 -0.68 -3.47
C GLU A 188 -23.92 -1.51 -2.45
N VAL A 189 -22.74 -1.06 -2.00
CA VAL A 189 -21.95 -1.81 -1.00
C VAL A 189 -22.51 -1.60 0.40
N GLU A 190 -22.98 -2.68 1.01
CA GLU A 190 -23.65 -2.67 2.31
C GLU A 190 -22.64 -2.75 3.48
N PHE A 191 -21.83 -1.72 3.73
CA PHE A 191 -20.85 -1.74 4.82
C PHE A 191 -21.48 -1.98 6.20
N ASP A 192 -22.71 -1.53 6.42
CA ASP A 192 -23.46 -1.74 7.66
C ASP A 192 -23.86 -3.21 7.89
N TRP A 193 -24.09 -3.99 6.83
CA TRP A 193 -24.28 -5.45 6.92
C TRP A 193 -23.08 -6.14 7.59
N TYR A 194 -21.88 -5.75 7.17
CA TYR A 194 -20.60 -6.31 7.66
C TYR A 194 -20.25 -5.95 9.10
N ARG A 195 -21.14 -5.23 9.81
CA ARG A 195 -21.03 -5.06 11.25
C ARG A 195 -21.42 -6.30 12.04
N HIS A 196 -22.22 -7.18 11.45
CA HIS A 196 -22.83 -8.30 12.18
C HIS A 196 -23.58 -7.84 13.46
N GLY A 197 -24.15 -6.63 13.45
CA GLY A 197 -24.82 -6.03 14.60
C GLY A 197 -23.90 -5.45 15.68
N GLU A 198 -22.59 -5.41 15.45
CA GLU A 198 -21.59 -4.98 16.43
C GLU A 198 -20.97 -3.61 16.07
N ASN A 199 -20.12 -3.11 16.96
CA ASN A 199 -19.33 -1.89 16.76
C ASN A 199 -17.94 -2.19 16.18
N VAL A 200 -17.89 -3.06 15.17
CA VAL A 200 -16.70 -3.44 14.42
C VAL A 200 -17.11 -3.83 13.00
N LEU A 201 -16.18 -3.84 12.05
CA LEU A 201 -16.41 -4.43 10.73
C LEU A 201 -15.75 -5.80 10.63
N TYR A 202 -16.48 -6.77 10.11
CA TYR A 202 -15.97 -8.09 9.77
C TYR A 202 -15.42 -8.06 8.35
N TRP A 203 -14.29 -8.73 8.15
CA TRP A 203 -13.64 -8.82 6.85
C TRP A 203 -14.51 -9.60 5.85
N HIS A 204 -15.11 -10.71 6.28
CA HIS A 204 -15.78 -11.66 5.39
C HIS A 204 -17.22 -11.94 5.79
N TRP A 205 -18.06 -12.21 4.79
CA TRP A 205 -19.36 -12.82 4.96
C TRP A 205 -19.62 -13.81 3.82
N SER A 206 -20.22 -14.97 4.12
CA SER A 206 -20.53 -16.01 3.14
C SER A 206 -22.02 -16.38 3.12
N PRO A 207 -22.63 -16.63 1.95
CA PRO A 207 -24.00 -17.16 1.90
C PRO A 207 -24.11 -18.61 2.41
N THR A 208 -23.00 -19.35 2.46
CA THR A 208 -22.96 -20.74 2.93
C THR A 208 -22.49 -20.84 4.38
N TYR A 209 -21.49 -20.04 4.75
CA TYR A 209 -20.81 -20.11 6.04
C TYR A 209 -21.11 -18.90 6.95
N ASN A 210 -21.94 -17.96 6.52
CA ASN A 210 -22.29 -16.73 7.23
C ASN A 210 -21.03 -16.02 7.76
N TRP A 211 -20.89 -15.91 9.08
CA TRP A 211 -19.79 -15.24 9.77
C TRP A 211 -18.72 -16.20 10.29
N GLU A 212 -18.68 -17.47 9.85
CA GLU A 212 -17.74 -18.47 10.38
C GLU A 212 -16.25 -18.17 10.10
N MET A 213 -15.94 -17.28 9.15
CA MET A 213 -14.57 -16.73 9.01
C MET A 213 -14.17 -15.95 10.27
N ASN A 214 -15.14 -15.32 10.94
CA ASN A 214 -15.04 -14.69 12.25
C ASN A 214 -13.79 -13.81 12.42
N PHE A 215 -13.60 -12.89 11.47
CA PHE A 215 -12.46 -11.98 11.46
C PHE A 215 -12.93 -10.53 11.62
N PRO A 216 -13.18 -10.08 12.87
CA PRO A 216 -13.39 -8.66 13.15
C PRO A 216 -12.07 -7.90 12.93
N VAL A 217 -12.13 -6.80 12.18
CA VAL A 217 -10.93 -6.08 11.73
C VAL A 217 -10.56 -5.00 12.75
N HIS A 218 -9.50 -5.25 13.51
CA HIS A 218 -8.93 -4.30 14.48
C HIS A 218 -7.62 -3.71 13.96
N GLY A 219 -7.37 -2.44 14.26
CA GLY A 219 -6.15 -1.74 13.84
C GLY A 219 -4.99 -1.92 14.84
N TYR A 220 -3.77 -1.56 14.47
CA TYR A 220 -3.36 -1.00 13.18
C TYR A 220 -2.85 -2.09 12.23
N ASN A 221 -3.35 -2.06 10.99
CA ASN A 221 -2.93 -2.87 9.85
C ASN A 221 -3.28 -2.13 8.53
N GLU A 222 -3.27 -2.82 7.39
CA GLU A 222 -3.56 -2.29 6.06
C GLU A 222 -5.00 -1.82 5.80
N CYS A 223 -5.95 -2.11 6.70
CA CYS A 223 -7.39 -2.03 6.42
C CYS A 223 -8.06 -0.67 6.77
N MET A 224 -7.29 0.38 7.07
CA MET A 224 -7.82 1.70 7.45
C MET A 224 -8.88 2.24 6.47
N ILE A 225 -8.65 2.10 5.16
CA ILE A 225 -9.54 2.64 4.13
C ILE A 225 -10.94 2.02 4.17
N MET A 226 -11.08 0.78 4.64
CA MET A 226 -12.37 0.12 4.81
C MET A 226 -13.26 0.89 5.79
N TYR A 227 -12.71 1.28 6.94
CA TYR A 227 -13.46 2.05 7.94
C TYR A 227 -13.80 3.46 7.46
N ILE A 228 -12.90 4.09 6.70
CA ILE A 228 -13.15 5.42 6.12
C ILE A 228 -14.26 5.37 5.07
N LEU A 229 -14.22 4.37 4.18
CA LEU A 229 -15.27 4.16 3.18
C LEU A 229 -16.60 3.79 3.85
N ALA A 230 -16.60 2.92 4.85
CA ALA A 230 -17.79 2.60 5.61
C ALA A 230 -18.41 3.84 6.29
N ALA A 231 -17.60 4.76 6.82
CA ALA A 231 -18.10 6.02 7.39
C ALA A 231 -18.56 7.02 6.31
N ALA A 232 -18.00 6.93 5.10
CA ALA A 232 -18.31 7.78 3.96
C ALA A 232 -19.55 7.32 3.16
N SER A 233 -19.93 6.04 3.23
CA SER A 233 -21.05 5.50 2.44
C SER A 233 -22.35 6.30 2.71
N PRO A 234 -22.99 6.84 1.66
CA PRO A 234 -24.21 7.64 1.81
C PRO A 234 -25.49 6.79 1.98
N THR A 235 -25.42 5.51 1.66
CA THR A 235 -26.56 4.58 1.63
C THR A 235 -26.47 3.53 2.74
N HIS A 236 -25.27 3.02 2.99
CA HIS A 236 -24.99 1.92 3.92
C HIS A 236 -23.85 2.27 4.87
N GLY A 237 -23.89 3.49 5.41
CA GLY A 237 -22.83 4.02 6.27
C GLY A 237 -22.85 3.45 7.69
N VAL A 238 -21.68 3.39 8.33
CA VAL A 238 -21.55 2.95 9.72
C VAL A 238 -21.39 4.14 10.68
N PRO A 239 -21.87 4.06 11.93
CA PRO A 239 -21.71 5.14 12.88
C PRO A 239 -20.27 5.18 13.45
N PRO A 240 -19.79 6.33 13.96
CA PRO A 240 -18.38 6.52 14.32
C PRO A 240 -17.86 5.57 15.42
N GLU A 241 -18.74 5.06 16.27
CA GLU A 241 -18.42 4.03 17.27
C GLU A 241 -17.86 2.74 16.64
N VAL A 242 -18.25 2.38 15.41
CA VAL A 242 -17.66 1.23 14.71
C VAL A 242 -16.16 1.41 14.48
N TYR A 243 -15.73 2.64 14.20
CA TYR A 243 -14.31 2.98 14.09
C TYR A 243 -13.65 3.12 15.47
N HIS A 244 -14.25 3.85 16.40
CA HIS A 244 -13.61 4.12 17.68
C HIS A 244 -13.53 2.90 18.61
N GLU A 245 -14.55 2.04 18.62
CA GLU A 245 -14.62 0.83 19.45
C GLU A 245 -14.03 -0.39 18.73
N GLY A 246 -14.29 -0.52 17.42
CA GLY A 246 -13.85 -1.65 16.60
C GLY A 246 -12.41 -1.48 16.12
N TRP A 247 -12.18 -0.57 15.18
CA TRP A 247 -10.84 -0.35 14.60
C TRP A 247 -9.83 0.12 15.65
N ALA A 248 -10.16 1.19 16.37
CA ALA A 248 -9.24 1.84 17.30
C ALA A 248 -9.26 1.21 18.71
N GLN A 249 -10.11 0.21 18.94
CA GLN A 249 -10.21 -0.55 20.18
C GLN A 249 -10.28 0.36 21.43
N ASN A 250 -11.13 1.40 21.38
CA ASN A 250 -11.27 2.40 22.43
C ASN A 250 -9.95 3.09 22.84
N GLY A 251 -9.04 3.27 21.87
CA GLY A 251 -7.73 3.89 22.07
C GLY A 251 -6.59 2.91 22.33
N GLN A 252 -6.85 1.60 22.44
CA GLN A 252 -5.79 0.59 22.55
C GLN A 252 -4.94 0.48 21.28
N ILE A 253 -5.42 1.04 20.16
CA ILE A 253 -4.61 1.20 18.94
C ILE A 253 -3.41 2.12 19.14
N VAL A 254 -3.39 3.00 20.16
CA VAL A 254 -2.26 3.92 20.40
C VAL A 254 -1.17 3.19 21.16
N SER A 255 0.03 3.16 20.61
CA SER A 255 1.22 2.59 21.24
C SER A 255 2.47 3.37 20.84
N HIS A 256 3.26 3.78 21.83
CA HIS A 256 4.52 4.50 21.58
C HIS A 256 5.69 3.53 21.70
N CYS A 257 6.16 3.03 20.56
CA CYS A 257 7.30 2.12 20.49
C CYS A 257 8.51 2.82 19.83
N PRO A 258 9.45 3.38 20.62
CA PRO A 258 10.69 3.91 20.07
C PRO A 258 11.59 2.74 19.64
N ILE A 259 11.89 2.67 18.34
CA ILE A 259 12.67 1.58 17.75
C ILE A 259 13.54 2.12 16.62
N MET A 260 14.81 1.70 16.59
CA MET A 260 15.80 2.12 15.57
C MET A 260 15.96 3.65 15.39
N GLY A 261 15.66 4.45 16.42
CA GLY A 261 15.74 5.91 16.37
C GLY A 261 14.49 6.62 15.84
N TYR A 262 13.43 5.86 15.56
CA TYR A 262 12.11 6.35 15.15
C TYR A 262 11.05 5.96 16.20
N SER A 263 9.85 6.53 16.11
CA SER A 263 8.71 6.13 16.94
C SER A 263 7.50 5.84 16.07
N LEU A 264 6.89 4.68 16.28
CA LEU A 264 5.53 4.43 15.83
C LEU A 264 4.56 4.91 16.93
N GLN A 265 3.41 5.43 16.51
CA GLN A 265 2.32 5.94 17.34
C GLN A 265 1.21 4.90 17.50
N LEU A 266 1.18 3.87 16.64
CA LEU A 266 0.13 2.87 16.60
C LEU A 266 0.65 1.48 17.02
N TYR A 267 -0.25 0.68 17.56
CA TYR A 267 -0.05 -0.75 17.81
C TYR A 267 -0.26 -1.50 16.50
N HIS A 268 0.85 -1.94 15.89
CA HIS A 268 0.84 -2.79 14.70
C HIS A 268 0.46 -4.22 15.08
N GLN A 269 -0.63 -4.73 14.52
CA GLN A 269 -1.20 -6.03 14.86
C GLN A 269 -0.17 -7.18 14.70
N GLY A 270 -0.35 -8.23 15.50
CA GLY A 270 0.58 -9.38 15.53
C GLY A 270 1.84 -9.17 16.38
N ASP A 271 1.85 -8.16 17.26
CA ASP A 271 3.00 -7.77 18.09
C ASP A 271 4.26 -7.54 17.23
N SER A 272 4.13 -6.63 16.25
CA SER A 272 5.22 -6.29 15.34
C SER A 272 5.95 -5.01 15.81
N PRO A 273 7.00 -5.10 16.66
CA PRO A 273 7.62 -3.93 17.28
C PRO A 273 8.38 -3.04 16.30
N TYR A 274 8.65 -3.52 15.09
CA TYR A 274 9.28 -2.75 14.01
C TYR A 274 8.25 -2.22 12.98
N GLY A 275 6.96 -2.33 13.30
CA GLY A 275 5.87 -2.19 12.33
C GLY A 275 5.65 -3.49 11.55
N GLY A 276 4.46 -3.66 10.96
CA GLY A 276 4.15 -4.80 10.10
C GLY A 276 4.88 -4.76 8.74
N PRO A 277 4.58 -5.72 7.84
CA PRO A 277 4.99 -5.66 6.43
C PRO A 277 4.71 -4.28 5.81
N LEU A 278 5.62 -3.80 4.95
CA LEU A 278 5.62 -2.38 4.58
C LEU A 278 4.40 -1.95 3.74
N PHE A 279 3.68 -2.89 3.13
CA PHE A 279 2.44 -2.61 2.40
C PHE A 279 1.33 -1.96 3.25
N TRP A 280 1.41 -2.07 4.59
CA TRP A 280 0.50 -1.38 5.52
C TRP A 280 0.62 0.15 5.42
N ALA A 281 1.79 0.67 5.03
CA ALA A 281 2.02 2.07 4.72
C ALA A 281 1.63 2.44 3.27
N HIS A 282 1.07 1.51 2.48
CA HIS A 282 0.72 1.71 1.07
C HIS A 282 -0.77 1.61 0.78
N TYR A 283 -1.41 0.46 1.00
CA TYR A 283 -2.70 0.13 0.36
C TYR A 283 -3.84 1.08 0.71
N SER A 284 -3.98 1.41 1.99
CA SER A 284 -4.98 2.38 2.46
C SER A 284 -4.66 3.83 2.11
N TRP A 285 -3.49 4.10 1.52
CA TRP A 285 -2.92 5.44 1.31
C TRP A 285 -2.73 5.78 -0.18
N LEU A 286 -3.24 4.94 -1.08
CA LEU A 286 -3.12 5.12 -2.53
C LEU A 286 -4.01 6.26 -3.04
N GLY A 287 -5.22 6.38 -2.50
CA GLY A 287 -6.16 7.48 -2.72
C GLY A 287 -6.30 8.39 -1.50
N LEU A 288 -6.35 7.84 -0.29
CA LEU A 288 -6.37 8.65 0.93
C LEU A 288 -5.00 9.31 1.14
N ASP A 289 -4.96 10.64 1.05
CA ASP A 289 -3.73 11.40 1.20
C ASP A 289 -3.29 11.48 2.67
N PRO A 290 -2.14 10.88 3.06
CA PRO A 290 -1.66 10.95 4.43
C PRO A 290 -1.08 12.33 4.81
N HIS A 291 -0.79 13.23 3.86
CA HIS A 291 -0.17 14.52 4.15
C HIS A 291 -1.03 15.40 5.06
N GLY A 292 -0.55 15.61 6.29
CA GLY A 292 -1.29 16.37 7.30
C GLY A 292 -2.60 15.73 7.72
N LEU A 293 -2.82 14.45 7.39
CA LEU A 293 -3.96 13.68 7.85
C LEU A 293 -3.70 13.24 9.29
N LYS A 294 -4.56 13.67 10.20
CA LYS A 294 -4.46 13.31 11.61
C LYS A 294 -5.83 13.04 12.17
N ASP A 295 -5.91 12.18 13.16
CA ASP A 295 -7.08 12.05 14.00
C ASP A 295 -6.65 12.04 15.48
N ARG A 296 -7.49 11.55 16.39
CA ARG A 296 -7.13 11.49 17.82
C ARG A 296 -6.09 10.43 18.15
N TYR A 297 -5.81 9.48 17.24
CA TYR A 297 -4.93 8.34 17.49
C TYR A 297 -3.53 8.51 16.90
N ALA A 298 -3.39 9.15 15.73
CA ALA A 298 -2.07 9.36 15.12
C ALA A 298 -1.99 10.55 14.14
N ASP A 299 -0.74 10.98 13.91
CA ASP A 299 -0.32 11.62 12.65
C ASP A 299 0.07 10.52 11.65
N TYR A 300 -0.74 10.32 10.61
CA TYR A 300 -0.56 9.21 9.67
C TYR A 300 0.59 9.42 8.68
N TRP A 301 0.97 10.66 8.38
CA TRP A 301 2.17 10.93 7.60
C TRP A 301 3.42 10.50 8.38
N GLU A 302 3.50 10.89 9.65
CA GLU A 302 4.62 10.53 10.52
C GLU A 302 4.67 9.02 10.76
N GLU A 303 3.52 8.37 10.99
CA GLU A 303 3.43 6.92 11.17
C GLU A 303 3.97 6.15 9.96
N ASN A 304 3.45 6.45 8.77
CA ASN A 304 3.84 5.75 7.55
C ASN A 304 5.31 5.99 7.23
N LYS A 305 5.78 7.24 7.35
CA LYS A 305 7.19 7.58 7.11
C LYS A 305 8.12 6.87 8.08
N ASN A 306 7.76 6.82 9.37
CA ASN A 306 8.58 6.14 10.37
C ASN A 306 8.58 4.62 10.17
N GLN A 307 7.45 4.01 9.80
CA GLN A 307 7.40 2.58 9.44
C GLN A 307 8.34 2.28 8.26
N THR A 308 8.32 3.10 7.20
CA THR A 308 9.25 2.98 6.07
C THR A 308 10.70 3.10 6.51
N LEU A 309 11.03 4.10 7.33
CA LEU A 309 12.41 4.33 7.78
C LEU A 309 12.93 3.23 8.72
N ILE A 310 12.07 2.63 9.53
CA ILE A 310 12.41 1.45 10.35
C ILE A 310 12.71 0.25 9.45
N ASN A 311 11.89 0.01 8.42
CA ASN A 311 12.11 -1.06 7.44
C ASN A 311 13.43 -0.89 6.69
N TYR A 312 13.69 0.33 6.18
CA TYR A 312 14.98 0.71 5.59
C TYR A 312 16.14 0.47 6.56
N ALA A 313 16.04 0.99 7.80
CA ALA A 313 17.12 0.90 8.78
C ALA A 313 17.41 -0.54 9.19
N TRP A 314 16.40 -1.42 9.26
CA TRP A 314 16.59 -2.86 9.49
C TRP A 314 17.42 -3.49 8.37
N CYS A 315 17.05 -3.24 7.11
CA CYS A 315 17.77 -3.78 5.96
C CYS A 315 19.22 -3.28 5.91
N VAL A 316 19.44 -1.98 6.16
CA VAL A 316 20.79 -1.38 6.21
C VAL A 316 21.63 -1.96 7.35
N LYS A 317 21.02 -2.20 8.52
CA LYS A 317 21.71 -2.82 9.65
C LYS A 317 22.03 -4.29 9.38
N ASN A 318 21.18 -4.98 8.61
CA ASN A 318 21.32 -6.37 8.20
C ASN A 318 21.75 -7.32 9.34
N PRO A 319 20.97 -7.41 10.44
CA PRO A 319 21.38 -8.18 11.62
C PRO A 319 21.48 -9.69 11.37
N LYS A 320 20.96 -10.18 10.24
CA LYS A 320 21.00 -11.59 9.81
C LYS A 320 22.06 -11.86 8.74
N TYR A 321 22.83 -10.85 8.33
CA TYR A 321 23.93 -10.95 7.36
C TYR A 321 23.50 -11.54 6.00
N PHE A 322 22.30 -11.21 5.52
CA PHE A 322 21.83 -11.61 4.20
C PHE A 322 22.61 -10.86 3.10
N ASN A 323 22.94 -11.57 2.02
CA ASN A 323 23.64 -10.99 0.88
C ASN A 323 22.76 -9.93 0.20
N GLY A 324 23.38 -8.82 -0.22
CA GLY A 324 22.72 -7.76 -0.98
C GLY A 324 21.79 -6.86 -0.18
N TYR A 325 21.69 -6.98 1.14
CA TYR A 325 20.94 -6.05 1.98
C TYR A 325 21.80 -4.80 2.25
N GLY A 326 21.22 -3.62 2.03
CA GLY A 326 21.97 -2.36 2.15
C GLY A 326 21.14 -1.12 1.85
N PRO A 327 21.76 0.07 1.84
CA PRO A 327 21.07 1.33 1.55
C PRO A 327 20.53 1.41 0.10
N ASP A 328 21.07 0.58 -0.79
CA ASP A 328 20.74 0.45 -2.21
C ASP A 328 19.92 -0.80 -2.53
N SER A 329 19.56 -1.61 -1.54
CA SER A 329 18.69 -2.78 -1.74
C SER A 329 18.05 -3.14 -0.40
N TRP A 330 16.82 -2.66 -0.24
CA TRP A 330 16.04 -2.72 0.99
C TRP A 330 14.56 -2.87 0.67
N GLY A 331 13.77 -3.23 1.67
CA GLY A 331 12.32 -3.30 1.57
C GLY A 331 11.80 -4.72 1.84
N LEU A 332 11.20 -4.88 3.01
CA LEU A 332 10.55 -6.13 3.43
C LEU A 332 9.04 -5.94 3.46
N THR A 333 8.32 -6.75 2.70
CA THR A 333 6.85 -6.79 2.70
C THR A 333 6.35 -8.18 2.31
N ALA A 334 5.05 -8.42 2.49
CA ALA A 334 4.42 -9.66 2.07
C ALA A 334 4.54 -9.83 0.54
N SER A 335 4.99 -11.01 0.09
CA SER A 335 5.26 -11.31 -1.32
C SER A 335 5.51 -12.81 -1.52
N TYR A 336 5.77 -13.24 -2.76
CA TYR A 336 6.42 -14.54 -2.97
C TYR A 336 7.73 -14.63 -2.16
N SER A 337 8.04 -15.84 -1.72
CA SER A 337 9.21 -16.19 -0.94
C SER A 337 9.83 -17.48 -1.46
N ILE A 338 11.05 -17.79 -0.99
CA ILE A 338 11.82 -18.97 -1.40
C ILE A 338 11.00 -20.26 -1.26
N HIS A 339 10.12 -20.33 -0.26
CA HIS A 339 9.29 -21.50 0.05
C HIS A 339 7.77 -21.27 -0.15
N GLY A 340 7.38 -20.34 -1.02
CA GLY A 340 5.97 -20.07 -1.31
C GLY A 340 5.65 -18.58 -1.25
N TYR A 341 4.89 -18.17 -0.25
CA TYR A 341 4.51 -16.78 0.03
C TYR A 341 4.66 -16.55 1.53
N ASP A 342 5.18 -15.39 1.93
CA ASP A 342 5.37 -15.05 3.35
C ASP A 342 5.16 -13.55 3.58
N ALA A 343 4.80 -13.17 4.81
CA ALA A 343 4.56 -11.81 5.23
C ALA A 343 5.86 -11.16 5.74
N HIS A 344 6.82 -10.94 4.83
CA HIS A 344 8.13 -10.44 5.24
C HIS A 344 8.04 -9.07 5.91
N ALA A 345 8.79 -8.91 6.99
CA ALA A 345 8.86 -7.67 7.76
C ALA A 345 10.18 -7.62 8.55
N PRO A 346 10.62 -6.44 9.02
CA PRO A 346 11.74 -6.34 9.95
C PRO A 346 11.50 -7.18 11.21
N GLY A 347 12.42 -8.09 11.52
CA GLY A 347 12.30 -8.97 12.67
C GLY A 347 13.04 -10.28 12.49
N LYS A 348 13.41 -10.93 13.60
CA LYS A 348 14.22 -12.16 13.55
C LYS A 348 13.53 -13.31 12.80
N ASN A 349 12.21 -13.40 12.95
CA ASN A 349 11.39 -14.50 12.43
C ASN A 349 10.71 -14.17 11.10
N THR A 350 10.60 -12.88 10.77
CA THR A 350 9.86 -12.36 9.60
C THR A 350 10.78 -11.93 8.46
N ASP A 351 12.05 -11.61 8.76
CA ASP A 351 13.06 -11.37 7.73
C ASP A 351 13.65 -12.71 7.27
N LEU A 352 13.25 -13.16 6.08
CA LEU A 352 13.70 -14.42 5.48
C LEU A 352 14.79 -14.24 4.43
N GLY A 353 15.40 -13.05 4.34
CA GLY A 353 16.43 -12.76 3.35
C GLY A 353 15.88 -12.56 1.95
N VAL A 354 14.61 -12.16 1.85
CA VAL A 354 13.88 -11.85 0.62
C VAL A 354 13.60 -10.36 0.58
N ILE A 355 13.99 -9.69 -0.50
CA ILE A 355 13.64 -8.29 -0.79
C ILE A 355 12.53 -8.29 -1.82
N SER A 356 11.53 -7.43 -1.61
CA SER A 356 10.38 -7.31 -2.51
C SER A 356 10.30 -5.85 -3.00
N PRO A 357 10.56 -5.58 -4.30
CA PRO A 357 10.71 -4.22 -4.81
C PRO A 357 9.57 -3.27 -4.45
N THR A 358 8.32 -3.76 -4.39
CA THR A 358 7.17 -2.92 -4.03
C THR A 358 7.32 -2.24 -2.66
N ALA A 359 8.03 -2.84 -1.70
CA ALA A 359 8.25 -2.24 -0.39
C ALA A 359 8.95 -0.86 -0.50
N ALA A 360 10.09 -0.81 -1.19
CA ALA A 360 10.85 0.41 -1.34
C ALA A 360 10.21 1.36 -2.37
N LEU A 361 9.78 0.83 -3.52
CA LEU A 361 9.27 1.65 -4.63
C LEU A 361 7.92 2.28 -4.27
N SER A 362 7.00 1.56 -3.65
CA SER A 362 5.71 2.13 -3.23
C SER A 362 5.86 3.11 -2.05
N SER A 363 7.06 3.23 -1.48
CA SER A 363 7.41 4.19 -0.44
C SER A 363 8.03 5.50 -0.96
N PHE A 364 8.03 5.76 -2.28
CA PHE A 364 8.56 7.01 -2.86
C PHE A 364 8.05 8.28 -2.18
N PRO A 365 6.74 8.42 -1.87
CA PRO A 365 6.24 9.56 -1.12
C PRO A 365 6.99 9.84 0.18
N TYR A 366 7.35 8.79 0.92
CA TYR A 366 7.86 8.91 2.28
C TYR A 366 9.39 9.02 2.32
N THR A 367 10.08 8.28 1.46
CA THR A 367 11.55 8.16 1.44
C THR A 367 12.11 8.22 0.02
N PRO A 368 11.88 9.33 -0.73
CA PRO A 368 12.18 9.38 -2.16
C PRO A 368 13.66 9.13 -2.48
N GLN A 369 14.58 9.58 -1.63
CA GLN A 369 16.02 9.37 -1.84
C GLN A 369 16.41 7.90 -1.69
N GLN A 370 15.93 7.23 -0.64
CA GLN A 370 16.21 5.81 -0.39
C GLN A 370 15.53 4.90 -1.42
N SER A 371 14.29 5.23 -1.80
CA SER A 371 13.55 4.49 -2.84
C SER A 371 14.21 4.65 -4.21
N MET A 372 14.67 5.84 -4.57
CA MET A 372 15.42 6.07 -5.81
C MET A 372 16.76 5.32 -5.79
N GLN A 373 17.46 5.31 -4.66
CA GLN A 373 18.73 4.58 -4.55
C GLN A 373 18.54 3.08 -4.83
N ALA A 374 17.48 2.48 -4.27
CA ALA A 374 17.13 1.08 -4.52
C ALA A 374 16.73 0.84 -5.99
N MET A 375 15.86 1.68 -6.53
CA MET A 375 15.44 1.60 -7.94
C MET A 375 16.64 1.64 -8.88
N ARG A 376 17.58 2.58 -8.67
CA ARG A 376 18.75 2.76 -9.53
C ARG A 376 19.65 1.53 -9.49
N HIS A 377 19.94 1.01 -8.30
CA HIS A 377 20.75 -0.21 -8.16
C HIS A 377 20.10 -1.40 -8.87
N TRP A 378 18.81 -1.65 -8.61
CA TRP A 378 18.11 -2.77 -9.24
C TRP A 378 18.00 -2.62 -10.77
N TYR A 379 17.82 -1.38 -11.26
CA TYR A 379 17.65 -1.11 -12.69
C TYR A 379 18.98 -1.05 -13.46
N ASN A 380 20.06 -0.58 -12.86
CA ASN A 380 21.34 -0.42 -13.55
C ASN A 380 22.26 -1.63 -13.38
N ASP A 381 22.23 -2.26 -12.19
CA ASP A 381 23.21 -3.28 -11.83
C ASP A 381 22.63 -4.71 -11.87
N GLU A 382 21.33 -4.87 -11.60
CA GLU A 382 20.68 -6.19 -11.42
C GLU A 382 19.52 -6.45 -12.39
N LYS A 383 19.36 -5.60 -13.42
CA LYS A 383 18.23 -5.63 -14.35
C LYS A 383 18.01 -6.99 -15.00
N ASP A 384 19.08 -7.64 -15.43
CA ASP A 384 19.02 -8.94 -16.12
C ASP A 384 18.37 -10.05 -15.28
N LYS A 385 18.34 -9.90 -13.95
CA LYS A 385 17.72 -10.85 -13.02
C LYS A 385 16.37 -10.37 -12.50
N LEU A 386 16.22 -9.06 -12.29
CA LEU A 386 15.10 -8.48 -11.54
C LEU A 386 14.01 -7.88 -12.41
N TRP A 387 14.26 -7.67 -13.70
CA TRP A 387 13.39 -6.92 -14.59
C TRP A 387 12.79 -7.80 -15.68
N GLY A 388 11.54 -7.53 -16.04
CA GLY A 388 10.86 -8.22 -17.13
C GLY A 388 9.76 -7.40 -17.79
N PRO A 389 8.83 -8.06 -18.51
CA PRO A 389 7.82 -7.38 -19.33
C PRO A 389 6.83 -6.53 -18.54
N TYR A 390 6.74 -6.69 -17.22
CA TYR A 390 5.81 -5.91 -16.37
C TYR A 390 6.52 -5.19 -15.24
N GLY A 391 7.78 -4.81 -15.46
CA GLY A 391 8.61 -4.08 -14.51
C GLY A 391 9.48 -5.01 -13.67
N PHE A 392 9.76 -4.61 -12.43
CA PHE A 392 10.46 -5.49 -11.48
C PHE A 392 9.58 -6.69 -11.11
N TYR A 393 10.20 -7.86 -11.01
CA TYR A 393 9.56 -9.06 -10.47
C TYR A 393 9.25 -8.89 -8.97
N ASP A 394 8.36 -9.75 -8.50
CA ASP A 394 7.72 -9.69 -7.18
C ASP A 394 8.70 -9.61 -6.00
N ALA A 395 9.73 -10.48 -6.03
CA ALA A 395 10.69 -10.62 -4.95
C ALA A 395 11.95 -11.33 -5.40
N PHE A 396 13.02 -11.21 -4.63
CA PHE A 396 14.28 -11.93 -4.86
C PHE A 396 15.05 -12.17 -3.56
N SER A 397 15.98 -13.13 -3.59
CA SER A 397 16.95 -13.37 -2.53
C SER A 397 18.33 -13.62 -3.12
N GLN A 398 19.26 -12.68 -2.93
CA GLN A 398 20.65 -12.90 -3.35
C GLN A 398 21.33 -13.99 -2.52
N THR A 399 20.97 -14.11 -1.25
CA THR A 399 21.48 -15.17 -0.35
C THR A 399 21.14 -16.56 -0.89
N ALA A 400 19.90 -16.76 -1.33
CA ALA A 400 19.43 -18.04 -1.86
C ALA A 400 19.64 -18.19 -3.38
N ASN A 401 20.21 -17.18 -4.05
CA ASN A 401 20.29 -17.10 -5.51
C ASN A 401 18.93 -17.36 -6.18
N TRP A 402 17.88 -16.72 -5.66
CA TRP A 402 16.48 -16.93 -6.04
C TRP A 402 15.90 -15.66 -6.68
N TYR A 403 15.55 -15.75 -7.96
CA TYR A 403 15.08 -14.65 -8.81
C TYR A 403 13.89 -15.10 -9.66
N PRO A 404 12.70 -15.30 -9.07
CA PRO A 404 11.53 -15.76 -9.80
C PRO A 404 11.05 -14.73 -10.82
N GLN A 405 10.75 -15.17 -12.04
CA GLN A 405 10.14 -14.31 -13.05
C GLN A 405 8.61 -14.27 -12.89
N ARG A 406 8.16 -13.72 -11.77
CA ARG A 406 6.75 -13.72 -11.32
C ARG A 406 6.34 -12.34 -10.82
N TYR A 407 5.04 -12.07 -10.87
CA TYR A 407 4.44 -10.79 -10.50
C TYR A 407 3.10 -11.00 -9.78
N LEU A 408 2.78 -10.14 -8.81
CA LEU A 408 1.47 -10.04 -8.18
C LEU A 408 0.84 -8.66 -8.41
N ALA A 409 -0.49 -8.60 -8.62
CA ALA A 409 -1.19 -7.32 -8.82
C ALA A 409 -1.05 -6.40 -7.61
N ILE A 410 -1.16 -6.96 -6.42
CA ILE A 410 -1.11 -6.24 -5.15
C ILE A 410 0.27 -5.65 -4.86
N ASP A 411 1.31 -6.13 -5.55
CA ASP A 411 2.67 -5.62 -5.43
C ASP A 411 2.99 -4.65 -6.58
N GLN A 412 2.58 -4.93 -7.82
CA GLN A 412 2.82 -4.02 -8.95
C GLN A 412 1.97 -2.74 -8.90
N GLY A 413 0.74 -2.82 -8.40
CA GLY A 413 -0.21 -1.71 -8.40
C GLY A 413 0.26 -0.50 -7.59
N PRO A 414 0.60 -0.70 -6.30
CA PRO A 414 1.13 0.35 -5.45
C PRO A 414 2.39 1.02 -6.00
N ILE A 415 3.25 0.29 -6.73
CA ILE A 415 4.44 0.88 -7.37
C ILE A 415 4.02 2.00 -8.32
N VAL A 416 3.14 1.70 -9.29
CA VAL A 416 2.68 2.69 -10.28
C VAL A 416 2.01 3.88 -9.59
N VAL A 417 1.13 3.60 -8.64
CA VAL A 417 0.27 4.59 -8.00
C VAL A 417 1.05 5.50 -7.06
N MET A 418 1.90 4.96 -6.20
CA MET A 418 2.67 5.77 -5.25
C MET A 418 3.80 6.54 -5.93
N MET A 419 4.38 5.98 -6.99
CA MET A 419 5.27 6.73 -7.87
C MET A 419 4.56 7.94 -8.50
N GLU A 420 3.31 7.78 -8.95
CA GLU A 420 2.55 8.90 -9.50
C GLU A 420 2.14 9.92 -8.43
N ASN A 421 1.71 9.45 -7.26
CA ASN A 421 1.37 10.32 -6.15
C ASN A 421 2.56 11.15 -5.68
N TYR A 422 3.77 10.57 -5.65
CA TYR A 422 5.00 11.32 -5.41
C TYR A 422 5.21 12.43 -6.45
N ARG A 423 5.04 12.14 -7.75
CA ARG A 423 5.29 13.11 -8.82
C ARG A 423 4.25 14.23 -8.91
N SER A 424 2.98 13.90 -8.75
CA SER A 424 1.87 14.82 -9.06
C SER A 424 0.74 14.83 -8.04
N GLY A 425 0.70 13.85 -7.13
CA GLY A 425 -0.43 13.65 -6.21
C GLY A 425 -1.75 13.33 -6.92
N LEU A 426 -1.72 12.79 -8.15
CA LEU A 426 -2.91 12.60 -8.98
C LEU A 426 -4.02 11.84 -8.26
N LEU A 427 -3.73 10.66 -7.72
CA LEU A 427 -4.76 9.79 -7.13
C LEU A 427 -5.25 10.34 -5.80
N TRP A 428 -4.35 10.93 -5.00
CA TRP A 428 -4.71 11.68 -3.80
C TRP A 428 -5.69 12.82 -4.09
N LYS A 429 -5.40 13.66 -5.09
CA LYS A 429 -6.28 14.76 -5.49
C LYS A 429 -7.63 14.25 -5.94
N LEU A 430 -7.68 13.16 -6.71
CA LEU A 430 -8.92 12.58 -7.18
C LEU A 430 -9.76 12.04 -6.02
N PHE A 431 -9.21 11.13 -5.22
CA PHE A 431 -9.95 10.50 -4.11
C PHE A 431 -10.39 11.52 -3.06
N MET A 432 -9.50 12.43 -2.64
CA MET A 432 -9.81 13.46 -1.63
C MET A 432 -10.79 14.53 -2.15
N SER A 433 -11.06 14.57 -3.47
CA SER A 433 -12.10 15.43 -4.04
C SER A 433 -13.52 14.85 -3.93
N CYS A 434 -13.68 13.59 -3.53
CA CYS A 434 -14.99 12.98 -3.27
C CYS A 434 -15.67 13.65 -2.07
N PRO A 435 -16.89 14.23 -2.24
CA PRO A 435 -17.60 14.87 -1.14
C PRO A 435 -17.86 13.93 0.04
N GLU A 436 -18.18 12.66 -0.24
CA GLU A 436 -18.50 11.66 0.76
C GLU A 436 -17.29 11.26 1.60
N ILE A 437 -16.08 11.23 1.01
CA ILE A 437 -14.84 10.95 1.75
C ILE A 437 -14.55 12.06 2.76
N LYS A 438 -14.73 13.33 2.36
CA LYS A 438 -14.60 14.46 3.28
C LYS A 438 -15.61 14.38 4.43
N THR A 439 -16.85 13.98 4.13
CA THR A 439 -17.90 13.78 5.13
C THR A 439 -17.55 12.63 6.08
N GLY A 440 -17.13 11.48 5.57
CA GLY A 440 -16.72 10.31 6.36
C GLY A 440 -15.54 10.61 7.27
N LEU A 441 -14.49 11.25 6.76
CA LEU A 441 -13.34 11.64 7.57
C LEU A 441 -13.74 12.62 8.70
N LYS A 442 -14.57 13.63 8.40
CA LYS A 442 -15.09 14.54 9.44
C LYS A 442 -15.94 13.81 10.48
N LYS A 443 -16.77 12.85 10.05
CA LYS A 443 -17.60 12.00 10.93
C LYS A 443 -16.74 11.20 11.91
N LEU A 444 -15.57 10.73 11.47
CA LEU A 444 -14.61 9.98 12.30
C LEU A 444 -13.67 10.88 13.13
N GLY A 445 -13.77 12.21 13.00
CA GLY A 445 -12.94 13.15 13.76
C GLY A 445 -11.54 13.36 13.20
N PHE A 446 -11.31 13.04 11.93
CA PHE A 446 -10.05 13.35 11.25
C PHE A 446 -9.94 14.87 10.99
N THR A 447 -8.71 15.30 10.74
CA THR A 447 -8.32 16.61 10.22
C THR A 447 -7.45 16.40 8.98
N SER A 448 -7.61 17.24 7.97
CA SER A 448 -6.86 17.16 6.72
C SER A 448 -6.77 18.54 6.05
N PRO A 449 -5.67 18.86 5.35
CA PRO A 449 -5.59 20.05 4.50
C PRO A 449 -6.70 20.12 3.44
N HIS A 450 -7.24 18.98 3.00
CA HIS A 450 -8.26 18.86 1.95
C HIS A 450 -9.68 19.29 2.37
N PHE A 451 -9.90 19.64 3.64
CA PHE A 451 -11.21 20.09 4.13
C PHE A 451 -11.50 21.58 3.88
N LYS A 452 -10.47 22.34 3.49
CA LYS A 452 -10.57 23.76 3.22
C LYS A 452 -11.25 24.04 1.88
#